data_AF-A0A5M9HZD8-F1
#
_entry.id   AF-A0A5M9HZD8-F1
#
_cell.length_a   1.000
_cell.length_b   1.000
_cell.length_c   1.000
_cell.angle_alpha   90.00
_cell.angle_beta   90.00
_cell.angle_gamma   90.00
#
_symmetry.space_group_name_H-M   'P 1'
#
loop_
_entity.id
_entity.type
_entity.pdbx_description
1 polymer ?
#
loop_
_entity_poly.entity_id
_entity_poly.type
_entity_poly.pdbx_seq_one_letter_code
_entity_poly.pdbx_strand_id
1 'polypeptide(L)'
;MKEWKLIGTKTFSEEDLGTSKFDFDCNGCTEFFICDDNLLSNQTMGYSIQINDAYMSVNHNVKQESGIRHREISLEHKGNRWCENCVSFDYETLAFTNPQTVMGEKNTGIGVANKISITQSKIQDYQIYSGTIEIWGR
;
A
#
# COMPACT_ATOMS: atom_id res chain seq x y z
N MET A 1 -3.85 11.51 21.41
CA MET A 1 -3.78 10.54 20.30
C MET A 1 -3.85 11.33 19.01
N LYS A 2 -2.98 11.04 18.04
CA LYS A 2 -3.11 11.65 16.72
C LYS A 2 -4.24 10.92 15.96
N GLU A 3 -5.13 11.68 15.33
CA GLU A 3 -6.23 11.13 14.54
C GLU A 3 -5.75 10.78 13.13
N TRP A 4 -6.28 9.70 12.56
CA TRP A 4 -6.06 9.34 11.16
C TRP A 4 -6.70 10.38 10.25
N LYS A 5 -5.97 10.80 9.22
CA LYS A 5 -6.45 11.72 8.19
C LYS A 5 -6.26 11.11 6.82
N LEU A 6 -7.27 11.23 5.95
CA LEU A 6 -7.11 10.87 4.55
C LEU A 6 -6.13 11.86 3.91
N ILE A 7 -5.01 11.32 3.44
CA ILE A 7 -3.97 12.06 2.72
C ILE A 7 -4.32 12.14 1.24
N GLY A 8 -4.86 11.06 0.68
CA GLY A 8 -5.32 11.06 -0.69
C GLY A 8 -5.86 9.72 -1.16
N THR A 9 -6.44 9.75 -2.36
CA THR A 9 -7.01 8.60 -3.04
C THR A 9 -6.43 8.52 -4.44
N LYS A 10 -6.12 7.32 -4.92
CA LYS A 10 -5.67 7.10 -6.30
C LYS A 10 -6.28 5.84 -6.89
N THR A 11 -7.02 6.02 -7.98
CA THR A 11 -7.44 4.94 -8.86
C THR A 11 -6.38 4.72 -9.94
N PHE A 12 -5.77 3.55 -9.94
CA PHE A 12 -4.82 3.13 -10.98
C PHE A 12 -5.57 2.72 -12.26
N SER A 13 -4.87 2.83 -13.39
CA SER A 13 -5.32 2.35 -14.70
C SER A 13 -4.15 1.70 -15.45
N GLU A 14 -4.42 1.08 -16.60
CA GLU A 14 -3.37 0.53 -17.50
C GLU A 14 -2.29 1.54 -17.85
N GLU A 15 -2.65 2.80 -17.99
CA GLU A 15 -1.73 3.86 -18.41
C GLU A 15 -0.68 4.19 -17.34
N ASP A 16 -0.92 3.81 -16.09
CA ASP A 16 -0.07 4.16 -14.95
C ASP A 16 1.12 3.19 -14.75
N LEU A 17 1.17 2.10 -15.53
CA LEU A 17 2.10 0.96 -15.32
C LEU A 17 3.57 1.32 -15.46
N GLY A 18 4.23 1.48 -14.32
CA GLY A 18 5.66 1.78 -14.19
C GLY A 18 6.14 3.00 -14.97
N THR A 19 5.20 3.90 -15.25
CA THR A 19 5.38 5.20 -15.87
C THR A 19 4.95 6.29 -14.90
N SER A 20 3.97 6.01 -14.04
CA SER A 20 3.37 6.99 -13.15
C SER A 20 3.81 6.83 -11.69
N LYS A 21 4.32 7.93 -11.13
CA LYS A 21 4.57 8.14 -9.70
C LYS A 21 3.60 9.19 -9.18
N PHE A 22 2.89 8.89 -8.11
CA PHE A 22 1.92 9.78 -7.47
C PHE A 22 2.44 10.20 -6.11
N ASP A 23 2.42 11.49 -5.86
CA ASP A 23 3.00 12.12 -4.69
C ASP A 23 1.90 12.69 -3.79
N PHE A 24 1.97 12.40 -2.49
CA PHE A 24 1.03 12.88 -1.50
C PHE A 24 1.76 13.51 -0.32
N ASP A 25 1.38 14.75 -0.01
CA ASP A 25 1.93 15.48 1.13
C ASP A 25 1.17 15.11 2.41
N CYS A 26 1.92 14.72 3.43
CA CYS A 26 1.36 14.21 4.69
C CYS A 26 1.87 14.94 5.94
N ASN A 27 2.89 15.80 5.79
CA ASN A 27 3.35 16.79 6.78
C ASN A 27 3.43 16.28 8.23
N GLY A 28 4.40 15.41 8.51
CA GLY A 28 4.72 14.97 9.87
C GLY A 28 4.07 13.64 10.28
N CYS A 29 3.69 12.80 9.30
CA CYS A 29 3.13 11.48 9.57
C CYS A 29 4.19 10.53 10.11
N THR A 30 3.85 9.83 11.18
CA THR A 30 4.64 8.76 11.80
C THR A 30 4.10 7.39 11.45
N GLU A 31 2.86 7.33 10.96
CA GLU A 31 2.17 6.13 10.56
C GLU A 31 1.36 6.37 9.30
N PHE A 32 1.25 5.33 8.46
CA PHE A 32 0.34 5.27 7.34
C PHE A 32 -0.51 4.01 7.39
N PHE A 33 -1.71 4.14 6.86
CA PHE A 33 -2.62 3.05 6.61
C PHE A 33 -3.11 3.17 5.16
N ILE A 34 -2.93 2.12 4.37
CA ILE A 34 -3.35 2.10 2.97
C ILE A 34 -4.37 0.99 2.80
N CYS A 35 -5.53 1.36 2.25
CA CYS A 35 -6.60 0.43 1.91
C CYS A 35 -6.66 0.30 0.39
N ASP A 36 -6.52 -0.94 -0.09
CA ASP A 36 -6.77 -1.29 -1.48
C ASP A 36 -8.23 -1.74 -1.61
N ASP A 37 -9.01 -1.03 -2.43
CA ASP A 37 -10.42 -1.28 -2.68
C ASP A 37 -10.75 -1.57 -4.14
N ASN A 38 -11.90 -2.21 -4.34
CA ASN A 38 -12.49 -2.55 -5.64
C ASN A 38 -11.60 -3.45 -6.52
N LEU A 39 -10.79 -4.31 -5.91
CA LEU A 39 -10.08 -5.35 -6.64
C LEU A 39 -11.08 -6.40 -7.13
N LEU A 40 -11.26 -6.51 -8.45
CA LEU A 40 -12.10 -7.56 -9.01
C LEU A 40 -11.39 -8.91 -8.92
N SER A 41 -12.18 -9.98 -9.00
CA SER A 41 -11.69 -11.35 -9.05
C SER A 41 -10.69 -11.53 -10.22
N ASN A 42 -9.58 -12.25 -10.01
CA ASN A 42 -8.44 -12.42 -10.96
C ASN A 42 -7.53 -11.22 -11.18
N GLN A 43 -7.72 -10.11 -10.46
CA GLN A 43 -6.85 -8.95 -10.61
C GLN A 43 -5.73 -8.95 -9.58
N THR A 44 -4.56 -8.46 -9.97
CA THR A 44 -3.41 -8.28 -9.08
C THR A 44 -2.85 -6.89 -9.31
N MET A 45 -2.77 -6.10 -8.23
CA MET A 45 -2.26 -4.74 -8.25
C MET A 45 -0.94 -4.71 -7.48
N GLY A 46 0.17 -4.41 -8.14
CA GLY A 46 1.45 -4.20 -7.47
C GLY A 46 1.86 -2.74 -7.50
N TYR A 47 2.42 -2.22 -6.41
CA TYR A 47 2.97 -0.87 -6.36
C TYR A 47 4.15 -0.74 -5.38
N SER A 48 5.04 0.21 -5.59
CA SER A 48 6.05 0.56 -4.60
C SER A 48 5.63 1.79 -3.82
N ILE A 49 6.01 1.81 -2.54
CA ILE A 49 5.78 2.91 -1.62
C ILE A 49 7.13 3.57 -1.36
N GLN A 50 7.20 4.88 -1.54
CA GLN A 50 8.34 5.67 -1.14
C GLN A 50 7.90 6.65 -0.05
N ILE A 51 8.47 6.53 1.16
CA ILE A 51 8.25 7.48 2.24
C ILE A 51 9.50 8.36 2.36
N ASN A 52 9.36 9.66 2.12
CA ASN A 52 10.51 10.57 1.94
C ASN A 52 11.53 9.96 0.92
N ASP A 53 12.73 9.59 1.37
CA ASP A 53 13.79 8.99 0.55
C ASP A 53 13.89 7.45 0.68
N ALA A 54 12.95 6.85 1.39
CA ALA A 54 12.97 5.43 1.71
C ALA A 54 12.01 4.63 0.83
N TYR A 55 12.57 3.66 0.12
CA TYR A 55 11.82 2.80 -0.80
C TYR A 55 11.44 1.48 -0.15
N MET A 56 10.14 1.21 -0.07
CA MET A 56 9.55 -0.06 0.32
C MET A 56 8.79 -0.61 -0.90
N SER A 57 9.21 -1.77 -1.39
CA SER A 57 8.53 -2.41 -2.52
C SER A 57 7.39 -3.27 -1.99
N VAL A 58 6.17 -2.94 -2.40
CA VAL A 58 4.98 -3.62 -1.93
C VAL A 58 4.36 -4.43 -3.07
N ASN A 59 4.78 -5.69 -3.17
CA ASN A 59 4.23 -6.57 -4.19
C ASN A 59 2.97 -7.24 -3.68
N HIS A 60 1.84 -6.82 -4.24
CA HIS A 60 0.54 -7.34 -3.87
C HIS A 60 -0.03 -8.24 -4.94
N ASN A 61 0.26 -9.54 -4.84
CA ASN A 61 -0.41 -10.55 -5.65
C ASN A 61 -1.74 -10.90 -4.98
N VAL A 62 -2.85 -10.47 -5.58
CA VAL A 62 -4.19 -10.92 -5.20
C VAL A 62 -4.59 -11.99 -6.22
N LYS A 63 -4.40 -13.26 -5.85
CA LYS A 63 -4.80 -14.39 -6.70
C LYS A 63 -6.25 -14.77 -6.37
N GLN A 64 -7.08 -14.85 -7.39
CA GLN A 64 -8.52 -15.16 -7.31
C GLN A 64 -8.82 -16.44 -6.53
N GLU A 65 -7.89 -17.39 -6.46
CA GLU A 65 -8.05 -18.65 -5.71
C GLU A 65 -8.37 -18.43 -4.21
N SER A 66 -8.15 -17.22 -3.69
CA SER A 66 -8.32 -16.91 -2.26
C SER A 66 -9.55 -16.05 -1.92
N GLY A 67 -10.33 -15.55 -2.89
CA GLY A 67 -11.51 -14.71 -2.63
C GLY A 67 -11.22 -13.30 -2.08
N ILE A 68 -9.95 -12.94 -1.90
CA ILE A 68 -9.50 -11.66 -1.33
C ILE A 68 -9.92 -10.49 -2.22
N ARG A 69 -10.68 -9.54 -1.66
CA ARG A 69 -11.11 -8.31 -2.35
C ARG A 69 -10.54 -7.04 -1.73
N HIS A 70 -9.96 -7.14 -0.54
CA HIS A 70 -9.44 -6.01 0.22
C HIS A 70 -8.11 -6.34 0.86
N ARG A 71 -7.25 -5.32 0.95
CA ARG A 71 -5.95 -5.42 1.59
C ARG A 71 -5.65 -4.14 2.34
N GLU A 72 -5.13 -4.33 3.54
CA GLU A 72 -4.74 -3.26 4.43
C GLU A 72 -3.24 -3.33 4.68
N ILE A 73 -2.56 -2.21 4.43
CA ILE A 73 -1.13 -2.05 4.71
C ILE A 73 -1.00 -1.05 5.83
N SER A 74 -0.34 -1.45 6.91
CA SER A 74 0.07 -0.58 8.00
C SER A 74 1.56 -0.32 7.90
N LEU A 75 1.95 0.94 7.86
CA LEU A 75 3.33 1.39 7.89
C LEU A 75 3.55 2.19 9.16
N GLU A 76 4.50 1.79 9.99
CA GLU A 76 4.78 2.45 11.27
C GLU A 76 6.27 2.74 11.39
N HIS A 77 6.62 3.96 11.77
CA HIS A 77 8.00 4.29 12.08
C HIS A 77 8.35 3.87 13.52
N LYS A 78 9.26 2.89 13.66
CA LYS A 78 9.78 2.40 14.95
C LYS A 78 11.28 2.62 15.04
N GLY A 79 11.70 3.40 16.04
CA GLY A 79 13.12 3.70 16.27
C GLY A 79 13.69 4.55 15.13
N ASN A 80 14.44 3.93 14.22
CA ASN A 80 15.00 4.57 13.01
C ASN A 80 14.55 3.89 11.71
N ARG A 81 13.46 3.10 11.76
CA ARG A 81 13.02 2.26 10.64
C ARG A 81 11.53 2.43 10.40
N TRP A 82 11.13 2.34 9.13
CA TRP A 82 9.75 2.02 8.80
C TRP A 82 9.56 0.52 8.80
N CYS A 83 8.46 0.08 9.41
CA CYS A 83 8.01 -1.30 9.47
C CYS A 83 6.70 -1.41 8.70
N GLU A 84 6.65 -2.36 7.78
CA GLU A 84 5.45 -2.72 7.03
C GLU A 84 4.76 -3.94 7.66
N ASN A 85 3.44 -3.89 7.74
CA ASN A 85 2.58 -5.03 7.99
C ASN A 85 1.43 -5.04 6.99
N CYS A 86 1.12 -6.20 6.43
CA CYS A 86 0.12 -6.36 5.40
C CYS A 86 -0.89 -7.44 5.79
N VAL A 87 -2.17 -7.12 5.69
CA VAL A 87 -3.27 -8.04 5.97
C VAL A 87 -4.18 -8.11 4.75
N SER A 88 -4.62 -9.31 4.40
CA SER A 88 -5.54 -9.55 3.29
C SER A 88 -6.76 -10.31 3.75
N PHE A 89 -7.93 -9.89 3.29
CA PHE A 89 -9.18 -10.53 3.69
C PHE A 89 -10.28 -10.32 2.64
N ASP A 90 -11.28 -11.17 2.72
CA ASP A 90 -12.50 -11.12 1.91
C ASP A 90 -13.65 -10.60 2.79
N TYR A 91 -14.19 -9.42 2.47
CA TYR A 91 -15.32 -8.84 3.22
C TYR A 91 -16.64 -9.60 3.00
N GLU A 92 -16.82 -10.33 1.89
CA GLU A 92 -18.06 -11.06 1.63
C GLU A 92 -18.16 -12.34 2.46
N THR A 93 -17.02 -13.03 2.65
CA THR A 93 -16.97 -14.26 3.44
C THR A 93 -16.50 -14.03 4.87
N LEU A 94 -16.03 -12.81 5.21
CA LEU A 94 -15.32 -12.48 6.46
C LEU A 94 -14.17 -13.45 6.76
N ALA A 95 -13.68 -14.15 5.73
CA ALA A 95 -12.63 -15.14 5.87
C ALA A 95 -11.28 -14.42 5.88
N PHE A 96 -10.60 -14.47 7.04
CA PHE A 96 -9.23 -14.01 7.19
C PHE A 96 -8.30 -14.95 6.43
N THR A 97 -7.90 -14.56 5.22
CA THR A 97 -6.86 -15.25 4.47
C THR A 97 -5.51 -14.72 4.91
N ASN A 98 -4.98 -15.36 5.95
CA ASN A 98 -3.58 -15.42 6.35
C ASN A 98 -2.80 -14.07 6.26
N PRO A 99 -2.59 -13.34 7.37
CA PRO A 99 -1.75 -12.15 7.37
C PRO A 99 -0.33 -12.53 6.95
N GLN A 100 0.10 -12.07 5.78
CA GLN A 100 1.52 -12.13 5.41
C GLN A 100 2.20 -10.89 5.98
N THR A 101 2.76 -11.03 7.19
CA THR A 101 3.66 -10.02 7.75
C THR A 101 4.96 -10.03 6.95
N VAL A 102 5.04 -9.22 5.90
CA VAL A 102 6.30 -8.92 5.23
C VAL A 102 6.94 -7.75 5.97
N MET A 103 7.86 -8.05 6.90
CA MET A 103 8.65 -7.02 7.59
C MET A 103 9.70 -6.47 6.62
N GLY A 104 9.29 -5.60 5.70
CA GLY A 104 10.22 -4.75 4.98
C GLY A 104 10.81 -3.73 5.94
N GLU A 105 12.11 -3.84 6.27
CA GLU A 105 12.80 -2.84 7.08
C GLU A 105 13.63 -1.91 6.20
N LYS A 106 13.40 -0.60 6.29
CA LYS A 106 14.27 0.42 5.70
C LYS A 106 14.63 1.48 6.72
N ASN A 107 15.93 1.74 6.84
CA ASN A 107 16.46 2.79 7.71
C ASN A 107 16.34 4.14 7.00
N THR A 108 15.69 5.10 7.64
CA THR A 108 15.30 6.37 6.99
C THR A 108 15.77 7.60 7.76
N GLY A 109 16.40 7.38 8.92
CA GLY A 109 16.81 8.47 9.80
C GLY A 109 15.61 9.10 10.51
N ILE A 110 15.22 10.31 10.10
CA ILE A 110 14.26 11.15 10.82
C ILE A 110 12.86 10.54 10.74
N GLY A 111 12.31 10.23 11.92
CA GLY A 111 11.06 9.51 12.12
C GLY A 111 9.77 10.27 11.86
N VAL A 112 9.74 11.11 10.82
CA VAL A 112 8.53 11.73 10.31
C VAL A 112 8.55 11.77 8.78
N ALA A 113 7.43 11.38 8.18
CA ALA A 113 7.16 11.50 6.77
C ALA A 113 6.53 12.86 6.47
N ASN A 114 7.08 13.57 5.49
CA ASN A 114 6.42 14.74 4.91
C ASN A 114 5.76 14.40 3.59
N LYS A 115 6.23 13.33 2.94
CA LYS A 115 5.77 12.88 1.64
C LYS A 115 5.69 11.36 1.61
N ILE A 116 4.62 10.85 1.03
CA ILE A 116 4.49 9.47 0.59
C ILE A 116 4.27 9.46 -0.92
N SER A 117 4.94 8.56 -1.62
CA SER A 117 4.78 8.40 -3.07
C SER A 117 4.42 6.96 -3.39
N ILE A 118 3.53 6.78 -4.36
CA ILE A 118 3.11 5.46 -4.83
C ILE A 118 3.41 5.35 -6.32
N THR A 119 4.06 4.25 -6.73
CA THR A 119 4.37 3.97 -8.13
C THR A 119 3.82 2.59 -8.50
N GLN A 120 3.00 2.50 -9.55
CA GLN A 120 2.49 1.21 -10.01
C GLN A 120 3.64 0.35 -10.55
N SER A 121 3.71 -0.91 -10.14
CA SER A 121 4.78 -1.83 -10.51
C SER A 121 4.55 -2.41 -11.91
N LYS A 122 5.63 -2.65 -12.67
CA LYS A 122 5.59 -3.26 -14.03
C LYS A 122 5.51 -4.79 -14.03
N ILE A 123 5.35 -5.44 -12.88
CA ILE A 123 5.52 -6.90 -12.79
C ILE A 123 4.62 -7.61 -13.81
N GLN A 124 5.26 -8.35 -14.72
CA GLN A 124 4.70 -8.88 -15.97
C GLN A 124 3.76 -10.08 -15.81
N ASP A 125 3.65 -10.67 -14.62
CA ASP A 125 2.99 -11.97 -14.42
C ASP A 125 1.51 -11.89 -14.01
N TYR A 126 0.92 -10.69 -14.01
CA TYR A 126 -0.36 -10.47 -13.36
C TYR A 126 -1.28 -9.57 -14.17
N GLN A 127 -2.37 -10.14 -14.67
CA GLN A 127 -3.38 -9.45 -15.47
C GLN A 127 -4.40 -8.74 -14.57
N ILE A 128 -4.26 -7.41 -14.43
CA ILE A 128 -5.25 -6.33 -14.65
C ILE A 128 -4.99 -5.15 -13.68
N TYR A 129 -5.31 -3.96 -14.17
CA TYR A 129 -4.54 -2.73 -14.05
C TYR A 129 -5.26 -1.57 -13.36
N SER A 130 -6.39 -1.84 -12.71
CA SER A 130 -7.20 -0.80 -12.07
C SER A 130 -7.69 -1.23 -10.70
N GLY A 131 -7.36 -0.42 -9.70
CA GLY A 131 -7.80 -0.54 -8.31
C GLY A 131 -7.69 0.83 -7.66
N THR A 132 -8.48 1.09 -6.62
CA THR A 132 -8.39 2.36 -5.89
C THR A 132 -7.65 2.12 -4.59
N ILE A 133 -6.69 2.99 -4.30
CA ILE A 133 -6.06 3.05 -2.99
C ILE A 133 -6.51 4.29 -2.26
N GLU A 134 -6.73 4.15 -0.96
CA GLU A 134 -6.88 5.26 -0.03
C GLU A 134 -5.70 5.27 0.94
N ILE A 135 -5.07 6.43 1.10
CA ILE A 135 -3.89 6.59 1.94
C ILE A 135 -4.28 7.47 3.12
N TRP A 136 -4.15 6.91 4.30
CA TRP A 136 -4.40 7.57 5.58
C TRP A 136 -3.08 7.75 6.33
N GLY A 137 -2.93 8.84 7.07
CA GLY A 137 -1.75 9.06 7.90
C GLY A 137 -2.03 9.87 9.15
N ARG A 138 -1.10 9.76 10.11
CA ARG A 138 -1.12 10.49 11.38
C ARG A 138 0.29 10.72 11.91
#